data_AF-A0A2N7PIB6-F1
#
_entry.id   AF-A0A2N7PIB6-F1
#
_cell.length_a   1.000
_cell.length_b   1.000
_cell.length_c   1.000
_cell.angle_alpha   90.00
_cell.angle_beta   90.00
_cell.angle_gamma   90.00
#
_symmetry.space_group_name_H-M   'P 1'
#
loop_
_entity.id
_entity.type
_entity.pdbx_description
1 polymer ?
#
loop_
_entity_poly.entity_id
_entity_poly.type
_entity_poly.pdbx_seq_one_letter_code
_entity_poly.pdbx_strand_id
1 'polypeptide(L)'
;MKRLFILLSFFLGLFYFVSLGLAAEGEASHGVTPSQIRNLIWWTVNFIALIIILYKLLKKPVVNFFKNRKENILKEYEELLAKKKEAEAKYLELQEKIKNLKAEAEAIYQNYVEQGIKEKERILEEAQLQAKRIKEQAQLYIAQEMEKAKERLKFELAEEAVKLAEEILRKNITPEDQKRVFKEVLEQIKGRSLN
;
A
#
# COMPACT_ATOMS: atom_id res chain seq x y z
N MET A 1 -9.52 -4.94 52.26
CA MET A 1 -9.34 -3.84 53.24
C MET A 1 -10.54 -3.65 54.16
N LYS A 2 -11.78 -3.52 53.65
CA LYS A 2 -12.98 -3.27 54.47
C LYS A 2 -13.21 -4.30 55.61
N ARG A 3 -13.03 -5.61 55.35
CA ARG A 3 -13.19 -6.66 56.37
C ARG A 3 -12.11 -6.66 57.47
N LEU A 4 -10.89 -6.25 57.13
CA LEU A 4 -9.78 -6.12 58.08
C LEU A 4 -10.01 -4.90 58.98
N PHE A 5 -10.54 -3.82 58.42
CA PHE A 5 -10.91 -2.60 59.16
C PHE A 5 -12.07 -2.85 60.15
N ILE A 6 -13.06 -3.66 59.76
CA ILE A 6 -14.17 -4.08 60.63
C ILE A 6 -13.66 -4.95 61.78
N LEU A 7 -12.75 -5.89 61.50
CA LEU A 7 -12.12 -6.72 62.54
C LEU A 7 -11.26 -5.90 63.51
N LEU A 8 -10.51 -4.91 63.01
CA LEU A 8 -9.69 -4.01 63.82
C LEU A 8 -10.55 -3.09 64.70
N SER A 9 -11.65 -2.56 64.15
CA SER A 9 -12.63 -1.74 64.87
C SER A 9 -13.37 -2.54 65.95
N PHE A 10 -13.69 -3.80 65.67
CA PHE A 10 -14.24 -4.73 66.66
C PHE A 10 -13.23 -5.02 67.78
N PHE A 11 -11.94 -5.14 67.43
CA PHE A 11 -10.84 -5.31 68.39
C PHE A 11 -10.65 -4.09 69.30
N LEU A 12 -10.68 -2.88 68.74
CA LEU A 12 -10.64 -1.62 69.48
C LEU A 12 -11.85 -1.49 70.42
N GLY A 13 -13.05 -1.85 69.95
CA GLY A 13 -14.25 -1.86 70.78
C GLY A 13 -14.18 -2.87 71.94
N LEU A 14 -13.68 -4.08 71.68
CA LEU A 14 -13.51 -5.12 72.69
C LEU A 14 -12.43 -4.72 73.73
N PHE A 15 -11.33 -4.12 73.27
CA PHE A 15 -10.25 -3.62 74.13
C PHE A 15 -10.70 -2.44 74.99
N TYR A 16 -11.51 -1.52 74.43
CA TYR A 16 -12.11 -0.41 75.17
C TYR A 16 -13.08 -0.90 76.25
N PHE A 17 -13.90 -1.91 75.92
CA PHE A 17 -14.84 -2.55 76.85
C PHE A 17 -14.13 -3.28 77.99
N VAL A 18 -13.00 -3.93 77.71
CA VAL A 18 -12.12 -4.56 78.72
C VAL A 18 -11.46 -3.50 79.61
N SER A 19 -11.02 -2.36 79.06
CA SER A 19 -10.42 -1.28 79.87
C SER A 19 -11.43 -0.61 80.81
N LEU A 20 -12.69 -0.46 80.38
CA LEU A 20 -13.77 0.08 81.22
C LEU A 20 -14.11 -0.86 82.39
N GLY A 21 -14.03 -2.18 82.16
CA GLY A 21 -14.22 -3.18 83.22
C GLY A 21 -13.10 -3.18 84.26
N LEU A 22 -11.86 -2.81 83.88
CA LEU A 22 -10.72 -2.70 84.79
C LEU A 22 -10.78 -1.46 85.68
N ALA A 23 -11.37 -0.37 85.19
CA ALA A 23 -11.45 0.91 85.89
C ALA A 23 -12.60 1.00 86.91
N ALA A 24 -13.52 0.02 86.92
CA ALA A 24 -14.65 -0.03 87.85
C ALA A 24 -14.33 -0.71 89.19
N GLU A 25 -13.15 -1.31 89.36
CA GLU A 25 -12.66 -1.88 90.63
C GLU A 25 -11.52 -0.99 91.16
N GLY A 26 -11.80 -0.20 92.20
CA GLY A 26 -10.87 0.74 92.82
C GLY A 26 -9.64 0.10 93.48
N GLU A 27 -8.54 0.86 93.41
CA GLU A 27 -7.25 0.77 94.12
C GLU A 27 -6.96 -0.50 94.95
N ALA A 28 -6.01 -1.32 94.46
CA ALA A 28 -5.53 -2.51 95.15
C ALA A 28 -4.36 -2.21 96.09
N SER A 29 -4.55 -2.54 97.37
CA SER A 29 -3.51 -3.02 98.28
C SER A 29 -3.09 -4.45 97.89
N HIS A 30 -1.80 -4.75 98.00
CA HIS A 30 -1.19 -6.03 97.61
C HIS A 30 -1.67 -7.20 98.47
N GLY A 31 -2.66 -7.94 97.97
CA GLY A 31 -3.05 -9.26 98.42
C GLY A 31 -3.97 -9.90 97.38
N VAL A 32 -3.64 -11.10 96.90
CA VAL A 32 -4.45 -11.78 95.88
C VAL A 32 -5.78 -12.21 96.52
N THR A 33 -6.84 -11.46 96.26
CA THR A 33 -8.18 -11.82 96.73
C THR A 33 -8.76 -12.94 95.86
N PRO A 34 -9.58 -13.87 96.40
CA PRO A 34 -10.22 -14.93 95.62
C PRO A 34 -11.07 -14.42 94.43
N SER A 35 -11.53 -13.17 94.48
CA SER A 35 -12.25 -12.51 93.38
C SER A 35 -11.32 -12.14 92.20
N GLN A 36 -10.09 -11.68 92.45
CA GLN A 36 -9.12 -11.35 91.41
C GLN A 36 -8.69 -12.57 90.59
N ILE A 37 -8.49 -13.72 91.25
CA ILE A 37 -8.16 -14.99 90.56
C ILE A 37 -9.32 -15.42 89.66
N ARG A 38 -10.58 -15.28 90.14
CA ARG A 38 -11.78 -15.60 89.35
C ARG A 38 -11.90 -14.69 88.12
N ASN A 39 -11.67 -13.39 88.28
CA ASN A 39 -11.69 -12.41 87.18
C ASN A 39 -10.60 -12.71 86.14
N LEU A 40 -9.38 -13.05 86.58
CA LEU A 40 -8.28 -13.42 85.69
C LEU A 40 -8.59 -14.70 84.89
N ILE A 41 -9.17 -15.73 85.53
CA ILE A 41 -9.60 -16.97 84.85
C ILE A 41 -10.68 -16.65 83.82
N TRP A 42 -11.67 -15.83 84.17
CA TRP A 42 -12.75 -15.45 83.26
C TRP A 42 -12.26 -14.69 82.02
N TRP A 43 -11.35 -13.72 82.19
CA TRP A 43 -10.74 -13.01 81.06
C TRP A 43 -9.84 -13.91 80.21
N THR A 44 -9.10 -14.82 80.84
CA THR A 44 -8.28 -15.80 80.10
C THR A 44 -9.16 -16.70 79.23
N VAL A 45 -10.28 -17.19 79.76
CA VAL A 45 -11.26 -17.99 78.99
C VAL A 45 -11.87 -17.16 77.86
N ASN A 46 -12.23 -15.90 78.09
CA ASN A 46 -12.76 -15.02 77.06
C ASN A 46 -11.74 -14.74 75.94
N PHE A 47 -10.48 -14.51 76.29
CA PHE A 47 -9.39 -14.32 75.35
C PHE A 47 -9.11 -15.57 74.51
N ILE A 48 -9.13 -16.76 75.13
CA ILE A 48 -9.01 -18.04 74.42
C ILE A 48 -10.18 -18.23 73.45
N ALA A 49 -11.41 -17.93 73.88
CA ALA A 49 -12.59 -17.99 73.02
C ALA A 49 -12.47 -17.04 71.80
N LEU A 50 -11.95 -15.83 72.01
CA LEU A 50 -11.66 -14.88 70.93
C LEU A 50 -10.63 -15.42 69.93
N ILE A 51 -9.53 -16.01 70.42
CA ILE A 51 -8.49 -16.60 69.55
C ILE A 51 -9.08 -17.72 68.69
N ILE A 52 -9.93 -18.57 69.26
CA ILE A 52 -10.58 -19.68 68.53
C ILE A 52 -11.48 -19.13 67.40
N ILE A 53 -12.28 -18.11 67.69
CA ILE A 53 -13.14 -17.44 66.70
C ILE A 53 -12.28 -16.80 65.60
N LEU A 54 -11.21 -16.10 65.99
CA LEU A 54 -10.30 -15.43 65.06
C LEU A 54 -9.59 -16.44 64.16
N TYR A 55 -9.07 -17.53 64.71
CA TYR A 55 -8.43 -18.60 63.94
C TYR A 55 -9.41 -19.19 62.91
N LYS A 56 -10.66 -19.48 63.32
CA LYS A 56 -11.68 -20.05 62.43
C LYS A 56 -12.07 -19.09 61.30
N LEU A 57 -12.13 -17.78 61.57
CA LEU A 57 -12.50 -16.75 60.59
C LEU A 57 -11.33 -16.35 59.67
N LEU A 58 -10.10 -16.23 60.19
CA LEU A 58 -8.95 -15.71 59.44
C LEU A 58 -8.17 -16.77 58.66
N LYS A 59 -8.26 -18.05 59.04
CA LYS A 59 -7.51 -19.14 58.36
C LYS A 59 -7.76 -19.17 56.86
N LYS A 60 -9.02 -19.03 56.43
CA LYS A 60 -9.39 -19.04 55.00
C LYS A 60 -8.92 -17.78 54.24
N PRO A 61 -9.24 -16.55 54.65
CA PRO A 61 -8.87 -15.35 53.89
C PRO A 61 -7.36 -15.13 53.83
N VAL A 62 -6.60 -15.45 54.89
CA VAL A 62 -5.14 -15.28 54.90
C VAL A 62 -4.48 -16.24 53.92
N VAL A 63 -4.83 -17.53 53.95
CA VAL A 63 -4.29 -18.53 53.01
C VAL A 63 -4.67 -18.20 51.57
N ASN A 64 -5.92 -17.80 51.32
CA ASN A 64 -6.37 -17.41 49.98
C ASN A 64 -5.65 -16.17 49.47
N PHE A 65 -5.32 -15.20 50.32
CA PHE A 65 -4.57 -14.00 49.92
C PHE A 65 -3.17 -14.36 49.41
N PHE A 66 -2.41 -15.16 50.17
CA PHE A 66 -1.07 -15.59 49.75
C PHE A 66 -1.11 -16.51 48.52
N LYS A 67 -2.11 -17.39 48.43
CA LYS A 67 -2.30 -18.25 47.25
C LYS A 67 -2.60 -17.42 46.00
N ASN A 68 -3.56 -16.50 46.07
CA ASN A 68 -3.90 -15.62 44.95
C ASN A 68 -2.72 -14.73 44.55
N ARG A 69 -1.95 -14.22 45.52
CA ARG A 69 -0.75 -13.42 45.23
C ARG A 69 0.29 -14.24 44.46
N LYS A 70 0.54 -15.49 44.90
CA LYS A 70 1.45 -16.41 44.22
C LYS A 70 0.97 -16.74 42.81
N GLU A 71 -0.31 -17.09 42.66
CA GLU A 71 -0.90 -17.43 41.35
C GLU A 71 -0.85 -16.25 40.37
N ASN A 72 -1.13 -15.03 40.83
CA ASN A 72 -1.05 -13.84 39.98
C ASN A 72 0.39 -13.59 39.51
N ILE A 73 1.39 -13.71 40.38
CA ILE A 73 2.79 -13.54 40.01
C ILE A 73 3.23 -14.60 38.99
N LEU A 74 2.82 -15.86 39.19
CA LEU A 74 3.13 -16.94 38.25
C LEU A 74 2.48 -16.69 36.89
N LYS A 75 1.21 -16.27 36.86
CA LYS A 75 0.51 -15.91 35.63
C LYS A 75 1.18 -14.74 34.90
N GLU A 76 1.47 -13.66 35.61
CA GLU A 76 2.18 -12.50 35.04
C GLU A 76 3.55 -12.90 34.48
N TYR A 77 4.28 -13.78 35.18
CA TYR A 77 5.57 -14.28 34.73
C TYR A 77 5.46 -15.16 33.47
N GLU A 78 4.48 -16.07 33.43
CA GLU A 78 4.20 -16.91 32.26
C GLU A 78 3.79 -16.07 31.05
N GLU A 79 2.94 -15.06 31.25
CA GLU A 79 2.55 -14.11 30.21
C GLU A 79 3.74 -13.32 29.67
N LEU A 80 4.64 -12.87 30.55
CA LEU A 80 5.86 -12.16 30.14
C LEU A 80 6.80 -13.06 29.34
N LEU A 81 6.97 -14.33 29.75
CA LEU A 81 7.76 -15.29 29.00
C LEU A 81 7.15 -15.59 27.62
N ALA A 82 5.82 -15.75 27.54
CA ALA A 82 5.12 -15.95 26.28
C ALA A 82 5.30 -14.74 25.35
N LYS A 83 5.11 -13.52 25.86
CA LYS A 83 5.32 -12.27 25.09
C LYS A 83 6.76 -12.12 24.63
N LYS A 84 7.74 -12.46 25.47
CA LYS A 84 9.16 -12.43 25.10
C LYS A 84 9.44 -13.40 23.96
N LYS A 85 8.96 -14.64 24.06
CA LYS A 85 9.13 -15.65 23.01
C LYS A 85 8.46 -15.25 21.70
N GLU A 86 7.26 -14.66 21.77
CA GLU A 86 6.57 -14.13 20.59
C GLU A 86 7.34 -12.97 19.95
N ALA A 87 7.88 -12.06 20.76
CA ALA A 87 8.69 -10.94 20.27
C ALA A 87 10.00 -11.43 19.62
N GLU A 88 10.68 -12.41 20.20
CA GLU A 88 11.87 -13.04 19.61
C GLU A 88 11.54 -13.73 18.28
N ALA A 89 10.43 -14.46 18.20
CA ALA A 89 9.98 -15.10 16.96
C ALA A 89 9.67 -14.06 15.87
N LYS A 90 8.94 -13.00 16.20
CA LYS A 90 8.64 -11.90 15.25
C LYS A 90 9.91 -11.16 14.82
N TYR A 91 10.87 -10.99 15.72
CA TYR A 91 12.16 -10.36 15.39
C TYR A 91 12.94 -11.20 14.38
N LEU A 92 13.01 -12.52 14.58
CA LEU A 92 13.67 -13.43 13.63
C LEU A 92 12.96 -13.43 12.27
N GLU A 93 11.63 -13.50 12.25
CA GLU A 93 10.84 -13.43 11.02
C GLU A 93 11.09 -12.11 10.26
N LEU A 94 11.12 -10.98 10.98
CA LEU A 94 11.39 -9.67 10.38
C LEU A 94 12.82 -9.58 9.86
N GLN A 95 13.79 -10.13 10.58
CA GLN A 95 15.19 -10.16 10.15
C GLN A 95 15.36 -10.97 8.86
N GLU A 96 14.67 -12.11 8.75
CA GLU A 96 14.65 -12.92 7.52
C GLU A 96 13.98 -12.16 6.37
N LYS A 97 12.82 -11.52 6.62
CA LYS A 97 12.15 -10.67 5.63
C LYS A 97 13.05 -9.54 5.14
N ILE A 98 13.75 -8.83 6.03
CA ILE A 98 14.67 -7.75 5.65
C ILE A 98 15.84 -8.28 4.82
N LYS A 99 16.36 -9.46 5.14
CA LYS A 99 17.42 -10.10 4.35
C LYS A 99 16.94 -10.43 2.94
N ASN A 100 15.72 -10.96 2.81
CA ASN A 100 15.13 -11.31 1.52
C ASN A 100 14.75 -10.07 0.70
N LEU A 101 14.29 -8.98 1.35
CA LEU A 101 13.93 -7.73 0.67
C LEU A 101 15.10 -7.12 -0.12
N LYS A 102 16.33 -7.22 0.37
CA LYS A 102 17.50 -6.73 -0.39
C LYS A 102 17.72 -7.52 -1.68
N ALA A 103 17.60 -8.85 -1.60
CA ALA A 103 17.76 -9.71 -2.76
C ALA A 103 16.62 -9.50 -3.77
N GLU A 104 15.39 -9.34 -3.28
CA GLU A 104 14.21 -9.05 -4.11
C GLU A 104 14.33 -7.68 -4.79
N ALA A 105 14.76 -6.64 -4.06
CA ALA A 105 14.97 -5.31 -4.61
C ALA A 105 16.04 -5.31 -5.72
N GLU A 106 17.16 -6.03 -5.51
CA GLU A 106 18.19 -6.20 -6.54
C GLU A 106 17.65 -6.95 -7.76
N ALA A 107 16.91 -8.04 -7.56
CA ALA A 107 16.30 -8.79 -8.65
C ALA A 107 15.30 -7.94 -9.46
N ILE A 108 14.49 -7.14 -8.77
CA ILE A 108 13.57 -6.18 -9.41
C ILE A 108 14.37 -5.15 -10.21
N TYR A 109 15.42 -4.58 -9.64
CA TYR A 109 16.25 -3.59 -10.33
C TYR A 109 16.89 -4.16 -11.60
N GLN A 110 17.49 -5.35 -11.51
CA GLN A 110 18.08 -6.03 -12.68
C GLN A 110 17.03 -6.31 -13.75
N ASN A 111 15.83 -6.76 -13.36
CA ASN A 111 14.75 -7.00 -14.29
C ASN A 111 14.29 -5.71 -15.01
N TYR A 112 14.20 -4.58 -14.28
CA TYR A 112 13.90 -3.29 -14.90
C TYR A 112 14.99 -2.81 -15.86
N VAL A 113 16.27 -3.05 -15.54
CA VAL A 113 17.39 -2.72 -16.43
C VAL A 113 17.32 -3.55 -17.71
N GLU A 114 17.09 -4.86 -17.60
CA GLU A 114 16.96 -5.77 -18.74
C GLU A 114 15.77 -5.38 -19.63
N GLN A 115 14.60 -5.11 -19.02
CA GLN A 115 13.43 -4.62 -19.75
C GLN A 115 13.71 -3.27 -20.45
N GLY A 116 14.41 -2.36 -19.77
CA GLY A 116 14.79 -1.07 -20.34
C GLY A 116 15.72 -1.18 -21.55
N ILE A 117 16.69 -2.10 -21.50
CA ILE A 117 17.59 -2.38 -22.63
C ILE A 117 16.80 -2.95 -23.80
N LYS A 118 15.96 -3.96 -23.55
CA LYS A 118 15.13 -4.60 -24.58
C LYS A 118 14.17 -3.61 -25.24
N GLU A 119 13.54 -2.75 -24.44
CA GLU A 119 12.62 -1.74 -24.94
C GLU A 119 13.36 -0.66 -25.74
N LYS A 120 14.54 -0.24 -25.30
CA LYS A 120 15.40 0.66 -26.07
C LYS A 120 15.75 0.05 -27.44
N GLU A 121 16.15 -1.22 -27.49
CA GLU A 121 16.46 -1.91 -28.74
C GLU A 121 15.23 -1.97 -29.66
N ARG A 122 14.06 -2.32 -29.11
CA ARG A 122 12.79 -2.34 -29.84
C ARG A 122 12.44 -0.98 -30.44
N ILE A 123 12.58 0.10 -29.67
CA ILE A 123 12.33 1.48 -30.14
C ILE A 123 13.29 1.85 -31.26
N LEU A 124 14.58 1.50 -31.13
CA LEU A 124 15.58 1.79 -32.17
C LEU A 124 15.29 1.02 -33.46
N GLU A 125 14.94 -0.27 -33.38
CA GLU A 125 14.57 -1.08 -34.53
C GLU A 125 13.32 -0.53 -35.22
N GLU A 126 12.29 -0.20 -34.44
CA GLU A 126 11.05 0.38 -34.96
C GLU A 126 11.31 1.73 -35.64
N ALA A 127 12.13 2.60 -35.03
CA ALA A 127 12.51 3.88 -35.62
C ALA A 127 13.28 3.71 -36.93
N GLN A 128 14.21 2.75 -37.01
CA GLN A 128 14.93 2.44 -38.25
C GLN A 128 13.99 1.92 -39.35
N LEU A 129 13.06 1.04 -39.00
CA LEU A 129 12.07 0.53 -39.94
C LEU A 129 11.14 1.62 -40.44
N GLN A 130 10.67 2.51 -39.56
CA GLN A 130 9.86 3.67 -39.93
C GLN A 130 10.63 4.63 -40.84
N ALA A 131 11.89 4.95 -40.50
CA ALA A 131 12.74 5.79 -41.34
C ALA A 131 12.95 5.19 -42.74
N LYS A 132 13.15 3.87 -42.83
CA LYS A 132 13.26 3.16 -44.11
C LYS A 132 11.97 3.27 -44.92
N ARG A 133 10.81 3.02 -44.30
CA ARG A 133 9.49 3.16 -44.94
C ARG A 133 9.24 4.57 -45.45
N ILE A 134 9.56 5.60 -44.66
CA ILE A 134 9.42 7.01 -45.06
C ILE A 134 10.29 7.28 -46.29
N LYS A 135 11.52 6.79 -46.32
CA LYS A 135 12.43 6.97 -47.46
C LYS A 135 11.90 6.29 -48.73
N GLU A 136 11.42 5.05 -48.61
CA GLU A 136 10.83 4.31 -49.74
C GLU A 136 9.57 5.01 -50.27
N GLN A 137 8.69 5.47 -49.37
CA GLN A 137 7.52 6.24 -49.74
C GLN A 137 7.90 7.55 -50.44
N ALA A 138 8.86 8.31 -49.89
CA ALA A 138 9.33 9.55 -50.50
C ALA A 138 9.90 9.31 -51.90
N GLN A 139 10.66 8.23 -52.11
CA GLN A 139 11.16 7.87 -53.44
C GLN A 139 10.02 7.55 -54.42
N LEU A 140 9.00 6.82 -53.98
CA LEU A 140 7.81 6.54 -54.79
C LEU A 140 7.06 7.83 -55.16
N TYR A 141 6.86 8.73 -54.20
CA TYR A 141 6.22 10.03 -54.44
C TYR A 141 7.03 10.89 -55.41
N ILE A 142 8.35 10.96 -55.26
CA ILE A 142 9.23 11.69 -56.18
C ILE A 142 9.12 11.11 -57.60
N ALA A 143 9.13 9.78 -57.74
CA ALA A 143 9.00 9.15 -59.05
C ALA A 143 7.67 9.49 -59.73
N GLN A 144 6.56 9.40 -58.99
CA GLN A 144 5.23 9.77 -59.50
C GLN A 144 5.14 11.25 -59.87
N GLU A 145 5.69 12.14 -59.04
CA GLU A 145 5.64 13.58 -59.30
C GLU A 145 6.52 13.97 -60.50
N MET A 146 7.66 13.29 -60.66
CA MET A 146 8.53 13.46 -61.84
C MET A 146 7.83 13.00 -63.13
N GLU A 147 7.06 11.91 -63.08
CA GLU A 147 6.27 11.44 -64.21
C GLU A 147 5.17 12.45 -64.59
N LYS A 148 4.40 12.94 -63.61
CA LYS A 148 3.40 14.01 -63.82
C LYS A 148 4.02 15.29 -64.37
N ALA A 149 5.17 15.71 -63.84
CA ALA A 149 5.88 16.90 -64.32
C ALA A 149 6.32 16.73 -65.78
N LYS A 150 6.80 15.55 -66.17
CA LYS A 150 7.14 15.25 -67.57
C LYS A 150 5.92 15.28 -68.47
N GLU A 151 4.79 14.72 -68.06
CA GLU A 151 3.53 14.78 -68.83
C GLU A 151 3.06 16.23 -69.01
N ARG A 152 3.10 17.03 -67.95
CA ARG A 152 2.75 18.45 -68.00
C ARG A 152 3.64 19.23 -68.96
N LEU A 153 4.96 19.03 -68.89
CA LEU A 153 5.92 19.66 -69.81
C LEU A 153 5.67 19.26 -71.26
N LYS A 154 5.35 17.99 -71.53
CA LYS A 154 5.01 17.55 -72.89
C LYS A 154 3.75 18.24 -73.41
N PHE A 155 2.73 18.40 -72.56
CA PHE A 155 1.52 19.11 -72.92
C PHE A 155 1.77 20.59 -73.22
N GLU A 156 2.51 21.28 -72.35
CA GLU A 156 2.89 22.69 -72.53
C GLU A 156 3.73 22.90 -73.80
N LEU A 157 4.70 22.02 -74.07
CA LEU A 157 5.48 22.07 -75.31
C LEU A 157 4.63 21.82 -76.56
N ALA A 158 3.68 20.89 -76.50
CA ALA A 158 2.79 20.63 -77.63
C ALA A 158 1.86 21.83 -77.90
N GLU A 159 1.32 22.44 -76.85
CA GLU A 159 0.49 23.65 -76.97
C GLU A 159 1.29 24.82 -77.56
N GLU A 160 2.52 25.03 -77.11
CA GLU A 160 3.38 26.11 -77.61
C GLU A 160 3.84 25.85 -79.05
N ALA A 161 4.17 24.59 -79.40
CA ALA A 161 4.50 24.22 -80.76
C ALA A 161 3.33 24.45 -81.73
N VAL A 162 2.09 24.15 -81.29
CA VAL A 162 0.87 24.41 -82.08
C VAL A 162 0.67 25.91 -82.27
N LYS A 163 0.84 26.74 -81.22
CA LYS A 163 0.75 28.20 -81.33
C LYS A 163 1.78 28.76 -82.30
N LEU A 164 3.03 28.30 -82.23
CA LEU A 164 4.09 28.73 -83.14
C LEU A 164 3.80 28.30 -84.58
N ALA A 165 3.34 27.07 -84.78
CA ALA A 165 2.94 26.58 -86.09
C ALA A 165 1.77 27.41 -86.67
N GLU A 166 0.77 27.74 -85.85
CA GLU A 166 -0.34 28.63 -86.23
C GLU A 166 0.16 30.01 -86.64
N GLU A 167 1.10 30.61 -85.88
CA GLU A 167 1.67 31.92 -86.20
C GLU A 167 2.46 31.90 -87.51
N ILE A 168 3.25 30.85 -87.75
CA ILE A 168 4.00 30.65 -89.00
C ILE A 168 3.04 30.45 -90.19
N LEU A 169 2.01 29.62 -90.05
CA LEU A 169 0.99 29.40 -91.07
C LEU A 169 0.24 30.69 -91.39
N ARG A 170 -0.17 31.47 -90.39
CA ARG A 170 -0.82 32.78 -90.60
C ARG A 170 0.07 33.75 -91.38
N LYS A 171 1.40 33.72 -91.17
CA LYS A 171 2.35 34.61 -91.86
C LYS A 171 2.69 34.15 -93.29
N ASN A 172 2.63 32.86 -93.59
CA ASN A 172 3.15 32.30 -94.85
C ASN A 172 2.08 31.67 -95.78
N ILE A 173 0.80 31.70 -95.39
CA ILE A 173 -0.27 31.08 -96.20
C ILE A 173 -0.52 31.84 -97.51
N THR A 174 -0.57 31.10 -98.62
CA THR A 174 -0.85 31.64 -99.95
C THR A 174 -2.31 31.39 -100.39
N PRO A 175 -2.87 32.16 -101.34
CA PRO A 175 -4.22 31.92 -101.89
C PRO A 175 -4.40 30.52 -102.50
N GLU A 176 -3.33 29.96 -103.07
CA GLU A 176 -3.29 28.62 -103.65
C GLU A 176 -3.40 27.54 -102.57
N ASP A 177 -2.71 27.71 -101.44
CA ASP A 177 -2.79 26.80 -100.30
C ASP A 177 -4.20 26.78 -99.68
N GLN A 178 -4.85 27.94 -99.57
CA GLN A 178 -6.24 28.03 -99.07
C GLN A 178 -7.22 27.26 -99.95
N LYS A 179 -7.10 27.38 -101.28
CA LYS A 179 -7.92 26.63 -102.24
C LYS A 179 -7.67 25.13 -102.16
N ARG A 180 -6.40 24.70 -101.99
CA ARG A 180 -6.04 23.28 -101.82
C ARG A 180 -6.67 22.69 -100.56
N VAL A 181 -6.50 23.35 -99.42
CA VAL A 181 -7.07 22.90 -98.13
C VAL A 181 -8.60 22.84 -98.21
N PHE A 182 -9.25 23.84 -98.82
CA PHE A 182 -10.71 23.83 -99.00
C PHE A 182 -11.18 22.63 -99.85
N LYS A 183 -10.45 22.28 -100.91
CA LYS A 183 -10.76 21.13 -101.75
C LYS A 183 -10.57 19.81 -101.01
N GLU A 184 -9.50 19.65 -100.22
CA GLU A 184 -9.25 18.47 -99.40
C GLU A 184 -10.34 18.27 -98.33
N VAL A 185 -10.79 19.34 -97.67
CA VAL A 185 -11.89 19.29 -96.70
C VAL A 185 -13.19 18.85 -97.37
N LEU A 186 -13.48 19.38 -98.56
CA LEU A 186 -14.66 18.96 -99.33
C LEU A 186 -14.60 17.48 -99.73
N GLU A 187 -13.44 16.97 -100.14
CA GLU A 187 -13.27 15.55 -100.44
C GLU A 187 -13.38 14.66 -99.19
N GLN A 188 -12.85 15.07 -98.04
CA GLN A 188 -13.00 14.34 -96.77
C GLN A 188 -14.45 14.28 -96.30
N ILE A 189 -15.19 15.39 -96.38
CA ILE A 189 -16.62 15.43 -96.01
C ILE A 189 -17.43 14.53 -96.93
N LYS A 190 -17.13 14.55 -98.23
CA LYS A 190 -17.80 13.70 -99.22
C LYS A 190 -17.48 12.22 -99.03
N GLY A 191 -16.26 11.87 -98.64
CA GLY A 191 -15.85 10.50 -98.29
C GLY A 191 -16.47 9.99 -96.97
N ARG A 192 -16.78 10.89 -96.03
CA ARG A 192 -17.45 10.54 -94.76
C ARG A 192 -18.97 10.46 -94.88
N SER A 193 -19.58 11.10 -95.89
CA SER A 193 -21.04 10.99 -96.15
C SER A 193 -21.41 9.82 -97.07
N LEU A 194 -20.43 9.05 -97.53
CA LEU A 194 -20.62 7.86 -98.39
C LEU A 194 -20.31 6.55 -97.66
N ASN A 195 -20.17 6.59 -96.33
CA ASN A 195 -20.17 5.45 -95.41
C ASN A 195 -21.24 5.65 -94.33
#